data_AF-A0A438DGF7-F1
#
_entry.id   AF-A0A438DGF7-F1
#
_cell.length_a   1.000
_cell.length_b   1.000
_cell.length_c   1.000
_cell.angle_alpha   90.00
_cell.angle_beta   90.00
_cell.angle_gamma   90.00
#
_symmetry.space_group_name_H-M   'P 1'
#
loop_
_entity.id
_entity.type
_entity.pdbx_description
1 polymer ?
#
loop_
_entity_poly.entity_id
_entity_poly.type
_entity_poly.pdbx_seq_one_letter_code
_entity_poly.pdbx_strand_id
1 'polypeptide(L)'
;MLGQVNNEGRLDPKERHEIGTRVRRPLFMRCLYRASIKKRIKHTAHLGSPQTQRVISNDDAATMQQSFPMNGGDGPHSYRNNSHFQRQDINVSRTMIEEAIAKKLDVKCFSSNPFRLADLGCSVGPNTFIAMQHIVEAVERKYLAQGLKSEMPEFQVFFNDHVGNDFNTLFASLPTERRYFACGVPGSFHGRLFPESSIHFMFSSHALHWLSKVPEELLDKNSPAWNRGRIHYTSGPEEVSHAYAAQFEHDMEIFLSARAKELVVGGMIVFLIPALPNGIPASQNPYCVMFDLLGASLMDMAKEGLISEAQVDSFNLPIHVASPEQMTEMVEKNECLTIERMELVDSRSKLVGPINGKECAMCLRAGLEGIFTQHFGSGIIDQLFDRLSKQIMESSHQLESGNKEGTLLFVVVRRK
;
A
#
# COMPACT_ATOMS: atom_id res chain seq x y z
N MET A 1 -6.54 -19.12 56.09
CA MET A 1 -6.40 -20.51 56.56
C MET A 1 -6.76 -21.40 55.40
N LEU A 2 -5.77 -21.88 54.63
CA LEU A 2 -5.01 -23.12 54.85
C LEU A 2 -5.89 -24.37 54.84
N GLY A 3 -5.66 -25.21 53.82
CA GLY A 3 -6.27 -26.51 53.61
C GLY A 3 -5.84 -27.12 52.27
N GLN A 4 -4.56 -27.54 52.18
CA GLN A 4 -4.00 -28.45 51.15
C GLN A 4 -4.64 -29.87 51.33
N VAL A 5 -4.53 -30.92 50.49
CA VAL A 5 -3.45 -31.48 49.65
C VAL A 5 -4.05 -32.50 48.65
N ASN A 6 -3.48 -32.51 47.44
CA ASN A 6 -3.29 -33.52 46.37
C ASN A 6 -3.74 -35.00 46.55
N ASN A 7 -4.08 -35.67 45.42
CA ASN A 7 -3.17 -36.66 44.82
C ASN A 7 -3.50 -37.09 43.37
N GLU A 8 -2.44 -37.56 42.70
CA GLU A 8 -2.19 -37.82 41.29
C GLU A 8 -2.91 -39.03 40.65
N GLY A 9 -2.87 -39.13 39.31
CA GLY A 9 -2.98 -40.41 38.59
C GLY A 9 -3.33 -40.33 37.10
N ARG A 10 -2.37 -40.62 36.20
CA ARG A 10 -2.49 -40.70 34.73
C ARG A 10 -2.97 -42.08 34.22
N LEU A 11 -3.73 -42.03 33.10
CA LEU A 11 -3.84 -42.93 31.91
C LEU A 11 -4.48 -44.35 32.00
N ASP A 12 -5.65 -44.49 31.31
CA ASP A 12 -6.14 -45.43 30.25
C ASP A 12 -5.73 -46.95 30.25
N PRO A 13 -6.40 -47.93 29.55
CA PRO A 13 -7.63 -47.91 28.73
C PRO A 13 -8.59 -49.14 28.87
N LYS A 14 -9.70 -49.06 28.11
CA LYS A 14 -10.50 -50.14 27.48
C LYS A 14 -11.88 -50.48 28.09
N GLU A 15 -12.76 -50.79 27.13
CA GLU A 15 -14.05 -51.50 27.23
C GLU A 15 -15.25 -50.71 27.76
N ARG A 16 -16.01 -50.12 26.82
CA ARG A 16 -17.48 -50.23 26.88
C ARG A 16 -18.06 -50.63 25.54
N HIS A 17 -18.69 -51.80 25.58
CA HIS A 17 -19.57 -52.38 24.59
C HIS A 17 -20.89 -51.61 24.48
N GLU A 18 -21.53 -51.87 23.34
CA GLU A 18 -22.74 -51.35 22.72
C GLU A 18 -24.01 -51.38 23.59
N ILE A 19 -24.99 -50.55 23.22
CA ILE A 19 -26.35 -50.96 22.75
C ILE A 19 -27.09 -49.70 22.29
N GLY A 20 -27.67 -49.72 21.07
CA GLY A 20 -28.53 -48.63 20.57
C GLY A 20 -28.82 -48.64 19.07
N THR A 21 -29.46 -49.70 18.61
CA THR A 21 -29.97 -50.06 17.27
C THR A 21 -30.45 -48.97 16.27
N ARG A 22 -29.98 -49.15 15.01
CA ARG A 22 -30.65 -49.16 13.67
C ARG A 22 -31.55 -48.00 13.23
N VAL A 23 -31.24 -47.39 12.06
CA VAL A 23 -31.91 -47.60 10.74
C VAL A 23 -31.02 -47.15 9.54
N ARG A 24 -30.73 -48.13 8.65
CA ARG A 24 -30.45 -48.15 7.18
C ARG A 24 -29.85 -46.94 6.42
N ARG A 25 -28.74 -47.19 5.71
CA ARG A 25 -28.44 -46.69 4.34
C ARG A 25 -27.72 -47.77 3.50
N PRO A 26 -28.24 -48.17 2.32
CA PRO A 26 -27.49 -48.96 1.34
C PRO A 26 -26.75 -48.06 0.34
N LEU A 27 -25.63 -48.58 -0.19
CA LEU A 27 -24.86 -48.08 -1.33
C LEU A 27 -25.76 -47.59 -2.47
N PHE A 28 -25.59 -46.34 -2.94
CA PHE A 28 -25.73 -45.92 -4.34
C PHE A 28 -25.21 -44.47 -4.47
N MET A 29 -24.72 -44.09 -5.65
CA MET A 29 -24.15 -42.77 -6.03
C MET A 29 -22.63 -42.56 -5.89
N ARG A 30 -21.85 -43.43 -6.54
CA ARG A 30 -20.64 -43.03 -7.28
C ARG A 30 -20.93 -43.17 -8.79
N CYS A 31 -21.72 -42.26 -9.33
CA CYS A 31 -21.89 -42.01 -10.76
C CYS A 31 -22.64 -40.70 -10.93
N LEU A 32 -21.94 -39.60 -11.24
CA LEU A 32 -22.41 -38.39 -11.94
C LEU A 32 -21.41 -37.24 -11.71
N TYR A 33 -20.19 -37.35 -12.27
CA TYR A 33 -19.36 -36.16 -12.53
C TYR A 33 -18.36 -36.34 -13.69
N ARG A 34 -18.64 -37.27 -14.62
CA ARG A 34 -17.78 -37.52 -15.81
C ARG A 34 -18.53 -37.53 -17.14
N ALA A 35 -19.75 -36.98 -17.19
CA ALA A 35 -20.62 -37.09 -18.37
C ALA A 35 -21.00 -35.76 -19.07
N SER A 36 -20.36 -34.61 -18.77
CA SER A 36 -20.71 -33.32 -19.43
C SER A 36 -19.59 -32.65 -20.25
N ILE A 37 -18.41 -33.27 -20.42
CA ILE A 37 -17.30 -32.72 -21.24
C ILE A 37 -16.90 -33.68 -22.37
N LYS A 38 -17.86 -34.40 -22.97
CA LYS A 38 -17.60 -35.22 -24.18
C LYS A 38 -18.71 -35.17 -25.23
N LYS A 39 -19.59 -34.17 -25.19
CA LYS A 39 -20.70 -34.04 -26.16
C LYS A 39 -20.78 -32.62 -26.74
N ARG A 40 -19.67 -32.14 -27.31
CA ARG A 40 -19.68 -31.00 -28.26
C ARG A 40 -18.44 -30.93 -29.18
N ILE A 41 -17.86 -32.09 -29.48
CA ILE A 41 -16.87 -32.24 -30.55
C ILE A 41 -17.43 -33.30 -31.50
N LYS A 42 -18.17 -32.87 -32.52
CA LYS A 42 -18.46 -33.50 -33.83
C LYS A 42 -19.75 -32.90 -34.41
N HIS A 43 -19.68 -32.50 -35.68
CA HIS A 43 -20.58 -31.62 -36.45
C HIS A 43 -20.38 -30.14 -36.10
N THR A 44 -19.71 -29.33 -36.91
CA THR A 44 -19.88 -29.14 -38.36
C THR A 44 -18.56 -28.81 -39.04
N ALA A 45 -18.19 -29.61 -40.04
CA ALA A 45 -17.19 -29.30 -41.04
C ALA A 45 -17.91 -28.86 -42.33
N HIS A 46 -17.26 -27.98 -43.09
CA HIS A 46 -17.61 -27.39 -44.39
C HIS A 46 -18.65 -26.27 -44.42
N LEU A 47 -18.15 -25.03 -44.47
CA LEU A 47 -18.35 -24.07 -45.57
C LEU A 47 -17.19 -23.05 -45.51
N GLY A 48 -16.43 -22.94 -46.61
CA GLY A 48 -15.25 -22.07 -46.70
C GLY A 48 -15.60 -20.67 -47.21
N SER A 49 -14.95 -19.65 -46.62
CA SER A 49 -14.56 -18.38 -47.26
C SER A 49 -13.48 -17.71 -46.40
N PRO A 50 -12.65 -16.80 -46.95
CA PRO A 50 -11.24 -16.66 -46.59
C PRO A 50 -11.00 -15.99 -45.24
N GLN A 51 -10.09 -16.55 -44.47
CA GLN A 51 -9.55 -15.93 -43.26
C GLN A 51 -8.78 -14.67 -43.64
N THR A 52 -9.38 -13.51 -43.40
CA THR A 52 -8.62 -12.29 -43.14
C THR A 52 -7.82 -12.55 -41.87
N GLN A 53 -6.54 -12.88 -42.00
CA GLN A 53 -5.58 -12.74 -40.91
C GLN A 53 -5.60 -11.27 -40.50
N ARG A 54 -6.39 -10.94 -39.47
CA ARG A 54 -6.11 -9.76 -38.67
C ARG A 54 -4.79 -10.05 -37.99
N VAL A 55 -3.74 -9.45 -38.54
CA VAL A 55 -2.52 -9.13 -37.82
C VAL A 55 -2.99 -8.46 -36.53
N ILE A 56 -2.84 -9.15 -35.41
CA ILE A 56 -2.93 -8.52 -34.10
C ILE A 56 -1.77 -7.53 -34.10
N SER A 57 -2.07 -6.25 -34.27
CA SER A 57 -1.14 -5.18 -34.03
C SER A 57 -0.66 -5.31 -32.58
N ASN A 58 0.64 -5.10 -32.36
CA ASN A 58 1.30 -5.12 -31.04
C ASN A 58 0.79 -4.07 -30.04
N ASP A 59 -0.34 -3.40 -30.32
CA ASP A 59 -0.94 -2.35 -29.50
C ASP A 59 -2.00 -2.89 -28.50
N ASP A 60 -2.30 -4.20 -28.52
CA ASP A 60 -3.20 -4.86 -27.56
C ASP A 60 -2.47 -5.59 -26.42
N ALA A 61 -1.19 -5.29 -26.22
CA ALA A 61 -0.57 -5.50 -24.92
C ALA A 61 -1.14 -4.45 -23.96
N ALA A 62 -2.36 -4.70 -23.45
CA ALA A 62 -2.86 -4.00 -22.29
C ALA A 62 -1.74 -4.01 -21.25
N THR A 63 -1.11 -2.85 -21.03
CA THR A 63 0.04 -2.67 -20.16
C THR A 63 -0.35 -3.27 -18.82
N MET A 64 0.16 -4.47 -18.49
CA MET A 64 -0.18 -5.10 -17.23
C MET A 64 0.31 -4.15 -16.14
N GLN A 65 -0.65 -3.57 -15.42
CA GLN A 65 -0.36 -2.61 -14.38
C GLN A 65 0.55 -3.28 -13.36
N GLN A 66 1.73 -2.70 -13.15
CA GLN A 66 2.69 -3.27 -12.21
C GLN A 66 2.09 -3.20 -10.80
N SER A 67 2.39 -4.21 -9.99
CA SER A 67 1.74 -4.43 -8.69
C SER A 67 2.82 -4.66 -7.64
N PHE A 68 2.86 -3.78 -6.65
CA PHE A 68 3.90 -3.76 -5.61
C PHE A 68 3.32 -3.87 -4.19
N PRO A 69 2.55 -4.93 -3.87
CA PRO A 69 1.99 -5.08 -2.54
C PRO A 69 3.09 -5.35 -1.50
N MET A 70 2.82 -4.99 -0.25
CA MET A 70 3.73 -5.24 0.86
C MET A 70 3.77 -6.74 1.23
N ASN A 71 4.77 -7.15 2.02
CA ASN A 71 4.85 -8.52 2.55
C ASN A 71 3.60 -8.88 3.38
N GLY A 72 2.81 -9.81 2.86
CA GLY A 72 1.61 -10.33 3.51
C GLY A 72 1.88 -11.23 4.72
N GLY A 73 0.80 -11.76 5.28
CA GLY A 73 0.83 -12.63 6.46
C GLY A 73 1.13 -11.93 7.79
N ASP A 74 1.48 -12.74 8.79
CA ASP A 74 1.73 -12.35 10.17
C ASP A 74 3.11 -12.80 10.69
N GLY A 75 4.00 -13.21 9.78
CA GLY A 75 5.36 -13.65 10.09
C GLY A 75 6.29 -12.51 10.55
N PRO A 76 7.53 -12.84 10.96
CA PRO A 76 8.49 -11.86 11.47
C PRO A 76 8.93 -10.81 10.44
N HIS A 77 8.84 -11.11 9.14
CA HIS A 77 9.16 -10.18 8.04
C HIS A 77 7.91 -9.56 7.37
N SER A 78 6.72 -9.82 7.92
CA SER A 78 5.47 -9.26 7.38
C SER A 78 5.38 -7.75 7.60
N TYR A 79 4.66 -7.06 6.71
CA TYR A 79 4.37 -5.64 6.85
C TYR A 79 3.57 -5.35 8.12
N ARG A 80 2.67 -6.26 8.50
CA ARG A 80 1.88 -6.17 9.73
C ARG A 80 2.75 -5.95 10.97
N ASN A 81 3.87 -6.64 11.07
CA ASN A 81 4.76 -6.60 12.24
C ASN A 81 5.87 -5.55 12.13
N ASN A 82 6.11 -4.98 10.95
CA ASN A 82 7.25 -4.08 10.71
C ASN A 82 6.85 -2.67 10.21
N SER A 83 5.57 -2.34 10.17
CA SER A 83 5.04 -1.04 9.71
C SER A 83 4.83 0.00 10.84
N HIS A 84 5.68 -0.02 11.87
CA HIS A 84 5.51 0.83 13.05
C HIS A 84 5.81 2.31 12.76
N PHE A 85 6.71 2.63 11.83
CA PHE A 85 6.98 4.00 11.39
C PHE A 85 5.74 4.63 10.72
N GLN A 86 5.12 3.91 9.78
CA GLN A 86 3.89 4.36 9.13
C GLN A 86 2.73 4.50 10.14
N ARG A 87 2.68 3.61 11.14
CA ARG A 87 1.71 3.73 12.25
C ARG A 87 1.95 4.99 13.07
N GLN A 88 3.20 5.30 13.35
CA GLN A 88 3.55 6.51 14.07
C GLN A 88 3.13 7.76 13.29
N ASP A 89 3.36 7.79 11.97
CA ASP A 89 2.95 8.89 11.11
C ASP A 89 1.45 9.15 11.17
N ILE A 90 0.64 8.09 11.11
CA ILE A 90 -0.81 8.16 11.32
C ILE A 90 -1.14 8.75 12.70
N ASN A 91 -0.42 8.33 13.75
CA ASN A 91 -0.67 8.77 15.12
C ASN A 91 -0.26 10.25 15.35
N VAL A 92 0.86 10.71 14.78
CA VAL A 92 1.28 12.10 14.93
C VAL A 92 0.40 13.06 14.16
N SER A 93 -0.14 12.64 13.02
CA SER A 93 -1.07 13.41 12.20
C SER A 93 -2.53 13.31 12.68
N ARG A 94 -2.85 12.47 13.68
CA ARG A 94 -4.22 12.26 14.17
C ARG A 94 -4.95 13.57 14.45
N THR A 95 -4.37 14.46 15.27
CA THR A 95 -5.01 15.73 15.61
C THR A 95 -5.23 16.62 14.38
N MET A 96 -4.30 16.59 13.43
CA MET A 96 -4.43 17.36 12.19
C MET A 96 -5.60 16.86 11.32
N ILE A 97 -5.77 15.53 11.24
CA ILE A 97 -6.91 14.89 10.57
C ILE A 97 -8.22 15.27 11.26
N GLU A 98 -8.27 15.16 12.59
CA GLU A 98 -9.45 15.51 13.39
C GLU A 98 -9.84 16.99 13.22
N GLU A 99 -8.86 17.90 13.22
CA GLU A 99 -9.06 19.33 12.97
C GLU A 99 -9.54 19.62 11.55
N ALA A 100 -8.98 18.95 10.55
CA ALA A 100 -9.39 19.10 9.15
C ALA A 100 -10.86 18.69 8.98
N ILE A 101 -11.25 17.55 9.52
CA ILE A 101 -12.65 17.09 9.52
C ILE A 101 -13.54 18.09 10.27
N ALA A 102 -13.12 18.52 11.47
CA ALA A 102 -13.91 19.43 12.30
C ALA A 102 -14.14 20.79 11.63
N LYS A 103 -13.15 21.34 10.93
CA LYS A 103 -13.19 22.69 10.36
C LYS A 103 -13.65 22.73 8.90
N LYS A 104 -13.32 21.72 8.10
CA LYS A 104 -13.41 21.77 6.63
C LYS A 104 -14.43 20.81 6.02
N LEU A 105 -14.80 19.73 6.72
CA LEU A 105 -15.81 18.80 6.23
C LEU A 105 -17.21 19.32 6.56
N ASP A 106 -18.03 19.62 5.55
CA ASP A 106 -19.41 20.03 5.74
C ASP A 106 -20.37 18.84 5.61
N VAL A 107 -20.62 18.18 6.75
CA VAL A 107 -21.46 16.97 6.79
C VAL A 107 -22.94 17.23 6.48
N LYS A 108 -23.40 18.49 6.58
CA LYS A 108 -24.80 18.86 6.27
C LYS A 108 -25.09 18.84 4.77
N CYS A 109 -24.06 18.97 3.95
CA CYS A 109 -24.16 18.89 2.50
C CYS A 109 -24.34 17.44 2.00
N PHE A 110 -24.17 16.44 2.87
CA PHE A 110 -24.28 15.03 2.49
C PHE A 110 -25.66 14.49 2.85
N SER A 111 -26.47 14.23 1.83
CA SER A 111 -27.80 13.64 1.97
C SER A 111 -27.81 12.11 1.94
N SER A 112 -26.64 11.47 1.80
CA SER A 112 -26.54 10.04 1.50
C SER A 112 -26.19 9.20 2.73
N ASN A 113 -26.91 8.10 2.91
CA ASN A 113 -26.61 7.01 3.84
C ASN A 113 -26.32 5.76 2.98
N PRO A 114 -25.18 5.06 3.16
CA PRO A 114 -24.10 5.28 4.13
C PRO A 114 -23.14 6.42 3.79
N PHE A 115 -22.47 6.94 4.83
CA PHE A 115 -21.26 7.75 4.69
C PHE A 115 -20.09 6.83 4.33
N ARG A 116 -19.61 6.95 3.10
CA ARG A 116 -18.59 6.08 2.50
C ARG A 116 -17.18 6.67 2.64
N LEU A 117 -16.27 5.90 3.22
CA LEU A 117 -14.85 6.20 3.33
C LEU A 117 -14.02 5.20 2.52
N ALA A 118 -12.89 5.62 1.98
CA ALA A 118 -11.94 4.72 1.35
C ALA A 118 -10.51 4.95 1.88
N ASP A 119 -9.81 3.86 2.20
CA ASP A 119 -8.36 3.85 2.39
C ASP A 119 -7.69 3.31 1.13
N LEU A 120 -6.86 4.13 0.48
CA LEU A 120 -6.18 3.81 -0.78
C LEU A 120 -4.73 3.38 -0.48
N GLY A 121 -4.42 2.11 -0.73
CA GLY A 121 -3.15 1.51 -0.29
C GLY A 121 -3.20 1.04 1.16
N CYS A 122 -4.22 0.25 1.51
CA CYS A 122 -4.46 -0.18 2.90
C CYS A 122 -3.49 -1.25 3.41
N SER A 123 -2.76 -1.91 2.51
CA SER A 123 -1.93 -3.08 2.80
C SER A 123 -2.73 -4.17 3.54
N VAL A 124 -2.11 -4.80 4.55
CA VAL A 124 -2.65 -5.98 5.26
C VAL A 124 -3.08 -5.69 6.70
N GLY A 125 -3.07 -4.41 7.11
CA GLY A 125 -3.30 -3.99 8.49
C GLY A 125 -2.08 -4.15 9.42
N PRO A 126 -2.14 -3.62 10.66
CA PRO A 126 -3.32 -3.04 11.30
C PRO A 126 -3.46 -1.51 11.09
N ASN A 127 -2.49 -0.87 10.43
CA ASN A 127 -2.42 0.58 10.34
C ASN A 127 -3.68 1.20 9.70
N THR A 128 -4.20 0.58 8.65
CA THR A 128 -5.46 0.97 8.01
C THR A 128 -6.64 1.01 8.99
N PHE A 129 -6.77 0.01 9.88
CA PHE A 129 -7.86 -0.02 10.86
C PHE A 129 -7.75 1.11 11.88
N ILE A 130 -6.53 1.43 12.30
CA ILE A 130 -6.25 2.53 13.23
C ILE A 130 -6.65 3.85 12.58
N ALA A 131 -6.21 4.10 11.34
CA ALA A 131 -6.55 5.31 10.61
C ALA A 131 -8.07 5.44 10.40
N MET A 132 -8.72 4.39 9.89
CA MET A 132 -10.15 4.41 9.60
C MET A 132 -10.99 4.56 10.86
N GLN A 133 -10.60 3.95 11.97
CA GLN A 133 -11.27 4.14 13.26
C GLN A 133 -11.18 5.60 13.72
N HIS A 134 -9.99 6.21 13.67
CA HIS A 134 -9.81 7.62 14.04
C HIS A 134 -10.65 8.56 13.18
N ILE A 135 -10.71 8.31 11.87
CA ILE A 135 -11.48 9.14 10.93
C ILE A 135 -12.99 8.98 11.16
N VAL A 136 -13.49 7.75 11.33
CA VAL A 136 -14.91 7.51 11.65
C VAL A 136 -15.30 8.22 12.94
N GLU A 137 -14.50 8.09 13.99
CA GLU A 137 -14.71 8.81 15.26
C GLU A 137 -14.72 10.33 15.10
N ALA A 138 -13.83 10.87 14.27
CA ALA A 138 -13.77 12.31 14.00
C ALA A 138 -15.03 12.81 13.27
N VAL A 139 -15.52 12.04 12.29
CA VAL A 139 -16.76 12.35 11.56
C VAL A 139 -17.96 12.26 12.51
N GLU A 140 -18.06 11.22 13.34
CA GLU A 140 -19.12 11.13 14.35
C GLU A 140 -19.12 12.33 15.31
N ARG A 141 -17.94 12.70 15.84
CA ARG A 141 -17.81 13.90 16.70
C ARG A 141 -18.29 15.15 15.98
N LYS A 142 -18.03 15.28 14.68
CA LYS A 142 -18.52 16.39 13.85
C LYS A 142 -20.06 16.40 13.76
N TYR A 143 -20.70 15.25 13.53
CA TYR A 143 -22.17 15.15 13.56
C TYR A 143 -22.73 15.55 14.93
N LEU A 144 -22.16 15.02 16.01
CA LEU A 144 -22.60 15.33 17.38
C LEU A 144 -22.43 16.81 17.73
N ALA A 145 -21.28 17.41 17.40
CA ALA A 145 -20.99 18.82 17.65
C ALA A 145 -21.94 19.77 16.90
N GLN A 146 -22.51 19.33 15.77
CA GLN A 146 -23.50 20.09 15.00
C GLN A 146 -24.96 19.80 15.40
N GLY A 147 -25.19 18.99 16.44
CA GLY A 147 -26.53 18.62 16.88
C GLY A 147 -27.23 17.61 15.98
N LEU A 148 -26.52 16.96 15.06
CA LEU A 148 -27.06 16.05 14.03
C LEU A 148 -27.11 14.59 14.50
N LYS A 149 -27.31 14.35 15.80
CA LYS A 149 -27.29 12.99 16.37
C LYS A 149 -28.34 12.07 15.75
N SER A 150 -29.52 12.61 15.45
CA SER A 150 -30.62 11.86 14.81
C SER A 150 -30.37 11.55 13.33
N GLU A 151 -29.41 12.21 12.71
CA GLU A 151 -29.04 12.09 11.29
C GLU A 151 -27.72 11.34 11.11
N MET A 152 -27.20 10.72 12.17
CA MET A 152 -25.92 10.01 12.13
C MET A 152 -25.98 8.86 11.11
N PRO A 153 -25.12 8.85 10.10
CA PRO A 153 -25.16 7.85 9.03
C PRO A 153 -24.57 6.53 9.50
N GLU A 154 -24.89 5.46 8.78
CA GLU A 154 -24.07 4.26 8.81
C GLU A 154 -22.75 4.52 8.08
N PHE A 155 -21.65 3.95 8.58
CA PHE A 155 -20.35 4.08 7.96
C PHE A 155 -20.02 2.86 7.11
N GLN A 156 -19.52 3.09 5.90
CA GLN A 156 -18.99 2.04 5.03
C GLN A 156 -17.55 2.38 4.65
N VAL A 157 -16.61 1.52 5.01
CA VAL A 157 -15.18 1.68 4.74
C VAL A 157 -14.76 0.72 3.63
N PHE A 158 -14.15 1.26 2.58
CA PHE A 158 -13.52 0.53 1.50
C PHE A 158 -12.01 0.47 1.70
N PHE A 159 -11.46 -0.73 1.78
CA PHE A 159 -10.03 -0.99 1.85
C PHE A 159 -9.53 -1.32 0.45
N ASN A 160 -8.84 -0.36 -0.18
CA ASN A 160 -8.27 -0.53 -1.50
C ASN A 160 -6.78 -0.85 -1.43
N ASP A 161 -6.35 -1.80 -2.26
CA ASP A 161 -4.95 -2.06 -2.55
C ASP A 161 -4.84 -2.76 -3.92
N HIS A 162 -3.62 -3.03 -4.38
CA HIS A 162 -3.38 -3.84 -5.56
C HIS A 162 -4.07 -5.20 -5.48
N VAL A 163 -4.40 -5.77 -6.64
CA VAL A 163 -5.03 -7.09 -6.76
C VAL A 163 -4.19 -8.18 -6.06
N GLY A 164 -2.86 -8.05 -6.09
CA GLY A 164 -1.93 -8.98 -5.45
C GLY A 164 -1.77 -8.81 -3.93
N ASN A 165 -2.43 -7.84 -3.30
CA ASN A 165 -2.36 -7.65 -1.86
C ASN A 165 -3.01 -8.83 -1.10
N ASP A 166 -2.50 -9.10 0.09
CA ASP A 166 -3.03 -10.16 0.96
C ASP A 166 -4.27 -9.69 1.73
N PHE A 167 -5.38 -9.58 1.01
CA PHE A 167 -6.70 -9.29 1.57
C PHE A 167 -7.17 -10.36 2.57
N ASN A 168 -6.66 -11.59 2.51
CA ASN A 168 -7.02 -12.62 3.48
C ASN A 168 -6.51 -12.25 4.87
N THR A 169 -5.23 -11.85 4.99
CA THR A 169 -4.66 -11.36 6.25
C THR A 169 -5.37 -10.09 6.73
N LEU A 170 -5.69 -9.17 5.81
CA LEU A 170 -6.49 -7.98 6.13
C LEU A 170 -7.85 -8.38 6.75
N PHE A 171 -8.64 -9.21 6.07
CA PHE A 171 -9.97 -9.58 6.53
C PHE A 171 -9.95 -10.43 7.80
N ALA A 172 -8.97 -11.32 7.95
CA ALA A 172 -8.79 -12.11 9.17
C ALA A 172 -8.44 -11.24 10.40
N SER A 173 -7.93 -10.02 10.18
CA SER A 173 -7.54 -9.09 11.24
C SER A 173 -8.48 -7.90 11.43
N LEU A 174 -9.62 -7.87 10.73
CA LEU A 174 -10.65 -6.84 10.90
C LEU A 174 -11.14 -6.78 12.36
N PRO A 175 -11.17 -5.60 13.00
CA PRO A 175 -11.68 -5.46 14.37
C PRO A 175 -13.16 -5.87 14.46
N THR A 176 -13.52 -6.65 15.50
CA THR A 176 -14.91 -7.09 15.71
C THR A 176 -15.82 -5.95 16.16
N GLU A 177 -15.33 -5.10 17.07
CA GLU A 177 -16.07 -3.95 17.64
C GLU A 177 -16.07 -2.70 16.74
N ARG A 178 -15.85 -2.88 15.43
CA ARG A 178 -15.83 -1.76 14.48
C ARG A 178 -17.23 -1.19 14.29
N ARG A 179 -17.30 0.13 14.12
CA ARG A 179 -18.57 0.87 13.91
C ARG A 179 -18.84 1.17 12.44
N TYR A 180 -18.32 0.34 11.55
CA TYR A 180 -18.46 0.49 10.11
C TYR A 180 -18.56 -0.86 9.39
N PHE A 181 -19.27 -0.89 8.28
CA PHE A 181 -19.22 -1.98 7.33
C PHE A 181 -17.92 -1.92 6.54
N ALA A 182 -17.31 -3.08 6.27
CA ALA A 182 -16.01 -3.19 5.61
C ALA A 182 -16.16 -3.85 4.23
N CYS A 183 -15.48 -3.33 3.23
CA CYS A 183 -15.40 -3.90 1.88
C CYS A 183 -13.95 -3.84 1.38
N GLY A 184 -13.45 -4.86 0.69
CA GLY A 184 -12.18 -4.78 -0.04
C GLY A 184 -12.41 -4.36 -1.49
N VAL A 185 -11.48 -3.57 -2.04
CA VAL A 185 -11.52 -3.10 -3.43
C VAL A 185 -10.16 -3.35 -4.08
N PRO A 186 -9.98 -4.51 -4.75
CA PRO A 186 -8.73 -4.83 -5.42
C PRO A 186 -8.59 -4.03 -6.73
N GLY A 187 -7.49 -3.30 -6.88
CA GLY A 187 -7.19 -2.51 -8.07
C GLY A 187 -6.22 -1.37 -7.79
N SER A 188 -5.51 -0.90 -8.81
CA SER A 188 -4.64 0.27 -8.64
C SER A 188 -5.47 1.54 -8.47
N PHE A 189 -5.04 2.38 -7.54
CA PHE A 189 -5.57 3.73 -7.36
C PHE A 189 -5.09 4.70 -8.45
N HIS A 190 -4.14 4.35 -9.33
CA HIS A 190 -3.84 5.09 -10.55
C HIS A 190 -4.90 4.91 -11.66
N GLY A 191 -6.14 4.56 -11.29
CA GLY A 191 -7.29 4.40 -12.17
C GLY A 191 -8.60 4.59 -11.41
N ARG A 192 -9.75 4.35 -12.06
CA ARG A 192 -11.06 4.36 -11.39
C ARG A 192 -11.26 3.10 -10.55
N LEU A 193 -11.72 3.29 -9.32
CA LEU A 193 -12.05 2.25 -8.33
C LEU A 193 -13.52 2.26 -7.94
N PHE A 194 -14.17 3.44 -7.99
CA PHE A 194 -15.52 3.63 -7.46
C PHE A 194 -16.45 4.27 -8.50
N PRO A 195 -17.78 4.11 -8.36
CA PRO A 195 -18.76 4.89 -9.10
C PRO A 195 -18.61 6.40 -8.86
N GLU A 196 -19.13 7.21 -9.78
CA GLU A 196 -19.05 8.66 -9.66
C GLU A 196 -19.82 9.16 -8.45
N SER A 197 -19.26 10.17 -7.77
CA SER A 197 -19.88 10.84 -6.62
C SER A 197 -20.40 9.86 -5.56
N SER A 198 -19.60 8.85 -5.22
CA SER A 198 -20.00 7.78 -4.30
C SER A 198 -19.24 7.80 -2.96
N ILE A 199 -18.04 8.39 -2.92
CA ILE A 199 -17.17 8.41 -1.73
C ILE A 199 -17.17 9.79 -1.08
N HIS A 200 -17.25 9.85 0.25
CA HIS A 200 -17.32 11.11 1.00
C HIS A 200 -15.95 11.53 1.53
N PHE A 201 -15.16 10.54 1.94
CA PHE A 201 -13.85 10.74 2.52
C PHE A 201 -12.87 9.72 1.97
N MET A 202 -11.71 10.16 1.52
CA MET A 202 -10.62 9.30 1.10
C MET A 202 -9.40 9.54 1.99
N PHE A 203 -8.67 8.48 2.29
CA PHE A 203 -7.42 8.51 3.02
C PHE A 203 -6.38 7.72 2.22
N SER A 204 -5.13 8.15 2.26
CA SER A 204 -4.00 7.33 1.84
C SER A 204 -2.78 7.69 2.67
N SER A 205 -2.07 6.69 3.16
CA SER A 205 -0.85 6.87 3.92
C SER A 205 0.24 5.95 3.37
N HIS A 206 1.39 6.52 3.02
CA HIS A 206 2.53 5.77 2.50
C HIS A 206 2.23 4.92 1.25
N ALA A 207 1.33 5.39 0.39
CA ALA A 207 0.98 4.70 -0.86
C ALA A 207 1.30 5.52 -2.11
N LEU A 208 0.97 6.82 -2.12
CA LEU A 208 1.08 7.68 -3.31
C LEU A 208 2.51 7.95 -3.82
N HIS A 209 3.54 7.64 -3.03
CA HIS A 209 4.93 7.74 -3.50
C HIS A 209 5.32 6.58 -4.42
N TRP A 210 4.52 5.51 -4.47
CA TRP A 210 4.72 4.40 -5.41
C TRP A 210 4.23 4.79 -6.79
N LEU A 211 5.10 4.68 -7.77
CA LEU A 211 4.78 4.92 -9.18
C LEU A 211 3.96 3.75 -9.74
N SER A 212 3.20 4.02 -10.81
CA SER A 212 2.45 2.99 -11.53
C SER A 212 3.37 2.02 -12.30
N LYS A 213 4.56 2.48 -12.67
CA LYS A 213 5.62 1.71 -13.31
C LYS A 213 6.98 2.39 -13.12
N VAL A 214 8.06 1.64 -13.33
CA VAL A 214 9.40 2.20 -13.53
C VAL A 214 9.43 2.98 -14.86
N PRO A 215 9.97 4.22 -14.91
CA PRO A 215 10.14 4.94 -16.16
C PRO A 215 11.04 4.16 -17.14
N GLU A 216 10.59 4.05 -18.40
CA GLU A 216 11.22 3.18 -19.40
C GLU A 216 12.62 3.66 -19.80
N GLU A 217 12.84 4.97 -19.73
CA GLU A 217 14.11 5.63 -20.04
C GLU A 217 15.23 5.24 -19.08
N LEU A 218 14.89 4.75 -17.88
CA LEU A 218 15.86 4.27 -16.88
C LEU A 218 16.48 2.94 -17.25
N LEU A 219 15.86 2.19 -18.18
CA LEU A 219 16.27 0.84 -18.59
C LEU A 219 17.00 0.84 -19.95
N ASP A 220 16.87 1.90 -20.74
CA ASP A 220 17.55 2.04 -22.03
C ASP A 220 18.98 2.53 -21.85
N LYS A 221 19.96 1.68 -22.19
CA LYS A 221 21.40 2.00 -22.11
C LYS A 221 21.84 3.19 -22.95
N ASN A 222 21.04 3.58 -23.95
CA ASN A 222 21.33 4.73 -24.81
C ASN A 222 20.67 6.03 -24.32
N SER A 223 19.81 5.93 -23.31
CA SER A 223 19.14 7.08 -22.70
C SER A 223 20.12 7.84 -21.79
N PRO A 224 20.09 9.18 -21.78
CA PRO A 224 20.81 9.97 -20.78
C PRO A 224 20.29 9.71 -19.35
N ALA A 225 19.07 9.18 -19.22
CA ALA A 225 18.48 8.78 -17.94
C ALA A 225 18.78 7.32 -17.55
N TRP A 226 19.67 6.60 -18.25
CA TRP A 226 20.02 5.22 -17.87
C TRP A 226 20.63 5.17 -16.46
N ASN A 227 19.95 4.51 -15.52
CA ASN A 227 20.31 4.55 -14.11
C ASN A 227 21.38 3.49 -13.72
N ARG A 228 22.51 3.49 -14.43
CA ARG A 228 23.57 2.49 -14.25
C ARG A 228 24.12 2.48 -12.81
N GLY A 229 24.27 1.27 -12.25
CA GLY A 229 24.90 1.01 -10.96
C GLY A 229 24.14 1.54 -9.75
N ARG A 230 22.86 1.89 -9.93
CA ARG A 230 21.99 2.50 -8.92
C ARG A 230 20.60 1.88 -9.02
N ILE A 231 19.79 2.12 -8.00
CA ILE A 231 18.41 1.62 -7.93
C ILE A 231 17.38 2.73 -7.74
N HIS A 232 17.84 3.98 -7.63
CA HIS A 232 17.01 5.17 -7.40
C HIS A 232 17.76 6.41 -7.91
N TYR A 233 17.10 7.58 -7.92
CA TYR A 233 17.65 8.81 -8.52
C TYR A 233 18.54 9.63 -7.58
N THR A 234 18.61 9.29 -6.28
CA THR A 234 19.20 10.14 -5.23
C THR A 234 20.64 10.57 -5.50
N SER A 235 21.47 9.66 -6.00
CA SER A 235 22.89 9.87 -6.32
C SER A 235 23.15 9.84 -7.84
N GLY A 236 22.09 9.97 -8.65
CA GLY A 236 22.12 9.92 -10.11
C GLY A 236 22.26 11.31 -10.76
N PRO A 237 22.46 11.36 -12.09
CA PRO A 237 22.40 12.59 -12.85
C PRO A 237 20.96 13.13 -12.92
N GLU A 238 20.80 14.42 -13.24
CA GLU A 238 19.50 15.11 -13.23
C GLU A 238 18.46 14.42 -14.13
N GLU A 239 18.88 13.86 -15.26
CA GLU A 239 18.01 13.16 -16.21
C GLU A 239 17.29 11.96 -15.58
N VAL A 240 17.93 11.25 -14.64
CA VAL A 240 17.28 10.17 -13.88
C VAL A 240 16.18 10.76 -13.01
N SER A 241 16.47 11.84 -12.27
CA SER A 241 15.48 12.49 -11.41
C SER A 241 14.30 13.08 -12.19
N HIS A 242 14.54 13.63 -13.39
CA HIS A 242 13.48 14.12 -14.27
C HIS A 242 12.59 13.00 -14.79
N ALA A 243 13.14 11.83 -15.13
CA ALA A 243 12.34 10.68 -15.57
C ALA A 243 11.39 10.19 -14.45
N TYR A 244 11.88 10.14 -13.21
CA TYR A 244 11.06 9.83 -12.04
C TYR A 244 9.95 10.88 -11.81
N ALA A 245 10.31 12.17 -11.86
CA ALA A 245 9.34 13.26 -11.68
C ALA A 245 8.25 13.25 -12.76
N ALA A 246 8.60 13.04 -14.03
CA ALA A 246 7.64 12.98 -15.13
C ALA A 246 6.65 11.82 -14.97
N GLN A 247 7.12 10.64 -14.55
CA GLN A 247 6.26 9.49 -14.27
C GLN A 247 5.33 9.76 -13.08
N PHE A 248 5.84 10.39 -12.01
CA PHE A 248 5.03 10.79 -10.86
C PHE A 248 3.93 11.79 -11.23
N GLU A 249 4.26 12.82 -12.00
CA GLU A 249 3.29 13.83 -12.45
C GLU A 249 2.18 13.20 -13.30
N HIS A 250 2.54 12.29 -14.20
CA HIS A 250 1.58 11.52 -14.98
C HIS A 250 0.65 10.67 -14.08
N ASP A 251 1.23 9.95 -13.12
CA ASP A 251 0.47 9.11 -12.19
C ASP A 251 -0.47 9.94 -11.31
N MET A 252 0.00 11.09 -10.82
CA MET A 252 -0.79 12.01 -10.00
C MET A 252 -1.91 12.69 -10.78
N GLU A 253 -1.69 13.04 -12.04
CA GLU A 253 -2.74 13.59 -12.91
C GLU A 253 -3.89 12.59 -13.07
N ILE A 254 -3.58 11.32 -13.34
CA ILE A 254 -4.58 10.25 -13.46
C ILE A 254 -5.27 10.00 -12.12
N PHE A 255 -4.49 9.89 -11.05
CA PHE A 255 -4.99 9.67 -9.70
C PHE A 255 -5.99 10.77 -9.30
N LEU A 256 -5.58 12.03 -9.32
CA LEU A 256 -6.42 13.16 -8.90
C LEU A 256 -7.67 13.28 -9.79
N SER A 257 -7.55 13.05 -11.10
CA SER A 257 -8.68 13.05 -12.03
C SER A 257 -9.69 11.94 -11.70
N ALA A 258 -9.22 10.74 -11.34
CA ALA A 258 -10.10 9.65 -10.93
C ALA A 258 -10.77 9.97 -9.58
N ARG A 259 -10.02 10.45 -8.57
CA ARG A 259 -10.58 10.81 -7.26
C ARG A 259 -11.60 11.94 -7.35
N ALA A 260 -11.35 12.95 -8.20
CA ALA A 260 -12.28 14.05 -8.43
C ALA A 260 -13.64 13.57 -8.97
N LYS A 261 -13.68 12.52 -9.79
CA LYS A 261 -14.94 11.93 -10.28
C LYS A 261 -15.66 11.11 -9.21
N GLU A 262 -14.91 10.43 -8.36
CA GLU A 262 -15.43 9.46 -7.38
C GLU A 262 -15.92 10.09 -6.07
N LEU A 263 -15.29 11.19 -5.64
CA LEU A 263 -15.70 11.94 -4.45
C LEU A 263 -17.05 12.60 -4.65
N VAL A 264 -17.87 12.74 -3.62
CA VAL A 264 -19.00 13.69 -3.67
C VAL A 264 -18.49 15.14 -3.69
N VAL A 265 -19.28 16.07 -4.22
CA VAL A 265 -19.00 17.52 -4.09
C VAL A 265 -18.88 17.87 -2.60
N GLY A 266 -17.85 18.63 -2.22
CA GLY A 266 -17.52 18.91 -0.82
C GLY A 266 -16.84 17.74 -0.07
N GLY A 267 -16.70 16.58 -0.70
CA GLY A 267 -15.95 15.44 -0.16
C GLY A 267 -14.47 15.75 0.02
N MET A 268 -13.83 15.02 0.92
CA MET A 268 -12.46 15.31 1.37
C MET A 268 -11.51 14.15 1.06
N ILE A 269 -10.26 14.48 0.76
CA ILE A 269 -9.15 13.54 0.76
C ILE A 269 -8.09 13.98 1.75
N VAL A 270 -7.49 13.03 2.46
CA VAL A 270 -6.31 13.27 3.28
C VAL A 270 -5.18 12.32 2.88
N PHE A 271 -4.00 12.87 2.63
CA PHE A 271 -2.81 12.10 2.28
C PHE A 271 -1.67 12.33 3.26
N LEU A 272 -0.97 11.24 3.60
CA LEU A 272 0.29 11.23 4.34
C LEU A 272 1.34 10.57 3.44
N ILE A 273 2.31 11.31 2.93
CA ILE A 273 3.33 10.77 2.01
C ILE A 273 4.74 11.13 2.46
N PRO A 274 5.74 10.25 2.27
CA PRO A 274 7.14 10.64 2.34
C PRO A 274 7.37 11.84 1.41
N ALA A 275 8.11 12.82 1.89
CA ALA A 275 8.30 14.07 1.18
C ALA A 275 9.74 14.57 1.21
N LEU A 276 10.09 15.31 0.16
CA LEU A 276 11.34 16.03 0.03
C LEU A 276 11.08 17.51 0.32
N PRO A 277 11.55 18.06 1.45
CA PRO A 277 11.39 19.48 1.73
C PRO A 277 11.98 20.36 0.63
N ASN A 278 11.34 21.50 0.35
CA ASN A 278 11.79 22.40 -0.71
C ASN A 278 13.21 22.89 -0.41
N GLY A 279 14.07 22.90 -1.44
CA GLY A 279 15.46 23.32 -1.31
C GLY A 279 16.39 22.29 -0.65
N ILE A 280 15.87 21.15 -0.18
CA ILE A 280 16.69 20.08 0.39
C ILE A 280 17.06 19.06 -0.70
N PRO A 281 18.37 18.80 -0.91
CA PRO A 281 18.80 17.77 -1.86
C PRO A 281 18.31 16.38 -1.43
N ALA A 282 17.96 15.53 -2.40
CA ALA A 282 17.57 14.15 -2.13
C ALA A 282 18.63 13.39 -1.31
N SER A 283 19.92 13.67 -1.49
CA SER A 283 21.03 13.06 -0.74
C SER A 283 21.06 13.41 0.76
N GLN A 284 20.25 14.37 1.20
CA GLN A 284 20.06 14.73 2.61
C GLN A 284 18.73 14.20 3.17
N ASN A 285 17.85 13.67 2.33
CA ASN A 285 16.59 13.08 2.77
C ASN A 285 16.81 11.64 3.28
N PRO A 286 16.36 11.29 4.49
CA PRO A 286 16.60 9.97 5.08
C PRO A 286 16.08 8.79 4.24
N TYR A 287 14.91 8.92 3.60
CA TYR A 287 14.36 7.86 2.75
C TYR A 287 15.26 7.60 1.53
N CYS A 288 15.62 8.68 0.84
CA CYS A 288 16.51 8.66 -0.31
C CYS A 288 17.89 8.08 0.03
N VAL A 289 18.48 8.48 1.17
CA VAL A 289 19.75 7.92 1.64
C VAL A 289 19.63 6.41 1.89
N MET A 290 18.54 5.94 2.50
CA MET A 290 18.34 4.50 2.71
C MET A 290 18.22 3.72 1.39
N PHE A 291 17.65 4.31 0.33
CA PHE A 291 17.62 3.71 -1.00
C PHE A 291 19.01 3.66 -1.64
N ASP A 292 19.84 4.69 -1.48
CA ASP A 292 21.24 4.65 -1.90
C ASP A 292 22.04 3.56 -1.16
N LEU A 293 21.83 3.39 0.15
CA LEU A 293 22.46 2.31 0.93
C LEU A 293 22.04 0.92 0.42
N LEU A 294 20.75 0.73 0.10
CA LEU A 294 20.27 -0.50 -0.55
C LEU A 294 20.97 -0.75 -1.89
N GLY A 295 21.11 0.28 -2.73
CA GLY A 295 21.81 0.19 -4.01
C GLY A 295 23.29 -0.15 -3.83
N ALA A 296 23.97 0.47 -2.86
CA ALA A 296 25.35 0.19 -2.51
C ALA A 296 25.53 -1.27 -2.03
N SER A 297 24.63 -1.76 -1.18
CA SER A 297 24.61 -3.16 -0.75
C SER A 297 24.52 -4.14 -1.92
N LEU A 298 23.65 -3.87 -2.90
CA LEU A 298 23.54 -4.68 -4.11
C LEU A 298 24.81 -4.64 -4.96
N MET A 299 25.42 -3.47 -5.13
CA MET A 299 26.69 -3.34 -5.85
C MET A 299 27.84 -4.09 -5.15
N ASP A 300 27.88 -4.12 -3.82
CA ASP A 300 28.86 -4.93 -3.09
C ASP A 300 28.61 -6.43 -3.28
N MET A 301 27.36 -6.87 -3.26
CA MET A 301 27.00 -8.26 -3.60
C MET A 301 27.38 -8.63 -5.04
N ALA A 302 27.30 -7.68 -5.98
CA ALA A 302 27.74 -7.89 -7.35
C ALA A 302 29.26 -8.06 -7.46
N LYS A 303 30.04 -7.24 -6.75
CA LYS A 303 31.51 -7.37 -6.68
C LYS A 303 31.96 -8.69 -6.06
N GLU A 304 31.18 -9.21 -5.11
CA GLU A 304 31.40 -10.52 -4.49
C GLU A 304 30.95 -11.70 -5.37
N GLY A 305 30.32 -11.44 -6.52
CA GLY A 305 29.85 -12.46 -7.46
C GLY A 305 28.57 -13.19 -7.03
N LEU A 306 27.83 -12.65 -6.05
CA LEU A 306 26.55 -13.21 -5.59
C LEU A 306 25.40 -12.91 -6.54
N ILE A 307 25.49 -11.76 -7.22
CA ILE A 307 24.62 -11.32 -8.31
C ILE A 307 25.48 -10.70 -9.41
N SER A 308 24.90 -10.43 -10.58
CA SER A 308 25.61 -9.71 -11.65
C SER A 308 25.37 -8.20 -11.58
N GLU A 309 26.35 -7.39 -11.99
CA GLU A 309 26.15 -5.93 -12.16
C GLU A 309 24.99 -5.62 -13.10
N ALA A 310 24.78 -6.43 -14.15
CA ALA A 310 23.68 -6.27 -15.08
C ALA A 310 22.29 -6.44 -14.41
N GLN A 311 22.19 -7.27 -13.36
CA GLN A 311 20.96 -7.34 -12.56
C GLN A 311 20.73 -6.07 -11.76
N VAL A 312 21.79 -5.43 -11.24
CA VAL A 312 21.66 -4.14 -10.54
C VAL A 312 21.30 -3.03 -11.53
N ASP A 313 21.99 -2.94 -12.66
CA ASP A 313 21.76 -1.94 -13.72
C ASP A 313 20.34 -1.97 -14.33
N SER A 314 19.63 -3.08 -14.19
CA SER A 314 18.26 -3.26 -14.71
C SER A 314 17.17 -3.14 -13.63
N PHE A 315 17.55 -2.88 -12.38
CA PHE A 315 16.62 -2.73 -11.27
C PHE A 315 16.49 -1.27 -10.84
N ASN A 316 15.25 -0.79 -10.77
CA ASN A 316 14.94 0.55 -10.27
C ASN A 316 13.73 0.46 -9.34
N LEU A 317 13.79 1.14 -8.20
CA LEU A 317 12.64 1.27 -7.30
C LEU A 317 11.59 2.17 -7.98
N PRO A 318 10.33 1.75 -8.09
CA PRO A 318 9.25 2.57 -8.64
C PRO A 318 8.72 3.52 -7.56
N ILE A 319 9.59 4.36 -7.00
CA ILE A 319 9.28 5.27 -5.89
C ILE A 319 9.73 6.67 -6.28
N HIS A 320 8.87 7.67 -6.05
CA HIS A 320 9.23 9.09 -6.15
C HIS A 320 8.90 9.82 -4.85
N VAL A 321 9.84 10.62 -4.36
CA VAL A 321 9.67 11.40 -3.13
C VAL A 321 9.35 12.84 -3.51
N ALA A 322 8.05 13.18 -3.50
CA ALA A 322 7.54 14.47 -3.96
C ALA A 322 7.84 15.61 -2.99
N SER A 323 7.95 16.83 -3.53
CA SER A 323 8.04 18.06 -2.73
C SER A 323 6.67 18.70 -2.48
N PRO A 324 6.52 19.53 -1.44
CA PRO A 324 5.33 20.36 -1.26
C PRO A 324 4.98 21.21 -2.49
N GLU A 325 5.98 21.77 -3.18
CA GLU A 325 5.78 22.54 -4.42
C GLU A 325 5.19 21.69 -5.54
N GLN A 326 5.78 20.51 -5.80
CA GLN A 326 5.28 19.60 -6.83
C GLN A 326 3.85 19.12 -6.52
N MET A 327 3.56 18.83 -5.25
CA MET A 327 2.21 18.46 -4.83
C MET A 327 1.21 19.60 -4.96
N THR A 328 1.64 20.84 -4.72
CA THR A 328 0.81 22.03 -4.91
C THR A 328 0.43 22.18 -6.39
N GLU A 329 1.43 22.15 -7.27
CA GLU A 329 1.22 22.28 -8.71
C GLU A 329 0.25 21.20 -9.25
N MET A 330 0.44 19.94 -8.85
CA MET A 330 -0.41 18.84 -9.32
C MET A 330 -1.87 18.97 -8.89
N VAL A 331 -2.12 19.43 -7.65
CA VAL A 331 -3.50 19.64 -7.18
C VAL A 331 -4.12 20.89 -7.80
N GLU A 332 -3.36 21.97 -7.99
CA GLU A 332 -3.86 23.19 -8.62
C GLU A 332 -4.18 22.99 -10.11
N LYS A 333 -3.38 22.19 -10.82
CA LYS A 333 -3.66 21.73 -12.18
C LYS A 333 -4.98 20.95 -12.24
N ASN A 334 -5.34 20.23 -11.17
CA ASN A 334 -6.64 19.57 -11.06
C ASN A 334 -7.72 20.60 -10.67
N GLU A 335 -8.34 21.22 -11.67
CA GLU A 335 -9.33 22.30 -11.48
C GLU A 335 -10.56 21.91 -10.64
N CYS A 336 -10.78 20.62 -10.35
CA CYS A 336 -11.89 20.08 -9.56
C CYS A 336 -11.61 20.01 -8.05
N LEU A 337 -10.35 20.16 -7.64
CA LEU A 337 -9.90 19.97 -6.27
C LEU A 337 -9.30 21.26 -5.70
N THR A 338 -9.33 21.41 -4.38
CA THR A 338 -8.69 22.52 -3.66
C THR A 338 -7.90 22.00 -2.48
N ILE A 339 -6.68 22.52 -2.28
CA ILE A 339 -5.91 22.30 -1.07
C ILE A 339 -6.54 23.10 0.08
N GLU A 340 -6.94 22.41 1.15
CA GLU A 340 -7.47 23.04 2.36
C GLU A 340 -6.42 23.20 3.46
N ARG A 341 -5.38 22.36 3.43
CA ARG A 341 -4.24 22.37 4.36
C ARG A 341 -3.10 21.55 3.75
N MET A 342 -1.86 22.04 3.87
CA MET A 342 -0.66 21.30 3.47
C MET A 342 0.48 21.67 4.41
N GLU A 343 1.07 20.69 5.08
CA GLU A 343 2.10 20.90 6.10
C GLU A 343 3.13 19.75 6.09
N LEU A 344 4.41 20.10 6.25
CA LEU A 344 5.45 19.12 6.56
C LEU A 344 5.40 18.77 8.06
N VAL A 345 5.51 17.49 8.36
CA VAL A 345 5.44 16.93 9.71
C VAL A 345 6.77 16.27 10.04
N ASP A 346 7.37 16.69 11.15
CA ASP A 346 8.49 15.98 11.77
C ASP A 346 7.95 14.86 12.67
N SER A 347 7.80 13.67 12.07
CA SER A 347 7.41 12.47 12.80
C SER A 347 8.47 12.00 13.80
N ARG A 348 9.75 12.29 13.56
CA ARG A 348 10.85 11.89 14.44
C ARG A 348 10.87 12.67 15.75
N SER A 349 10.29 13.87 15.80
CA SER A 349 10.14 14.67 17.03
C SER A 349 9.54 13.90 18.22
N LYS A 350 8.76 12.84 17.97
CA LYS A 350 8.14 12.00 19.02
C LYS A 350 8.85 10.68 19.29
N LEU A 351 9.92 10.35 18.56
CA LEU A 351 10.75 9.17 18.82
C LEU A 351 11.84 9.50 19.85
N VAL A 352 12.01 8.61 20.82
CA VAL A 352 13.06 8.70 21.83
C VAL A 352 14.18 7.75 21.43
N GLY A 353 15.39 8.29 21.30
CA GLY A 353 16.60 7.50 21.07
C GLY A 353 17.14 7.53 19.64
N PRO A 354 18.34 6.94 19.45
CA PRO A 354 19.02 6.95 18.17
C PRO A 354 18.27 6.13 17.12
N ILE A 355 18.58 6.34 15.85
CA ILE A 355 18.07 5.48 14.77
C ILE A 355 18.51 4.02 15.01
N ASN A 356 17.54 3.12 15.04
CA ASN A 356 17.78 1.69 15.14
C ASN A 356 17.86 1.08 13.73
N GLY A 357 19.08 0.80 13.26
CA GLY A 357 19.30 0.30 11.91
C GLY A 357 18.58 -1.01 11.60
N LYS A 358 18.37 -1.88 12.61
CA LYS A 358 17.63 -3.13 12.43
C LYS A 358 16.15 -2.89 12.21
N GLU A 359 15.54 -1.98 12.96
CA GLU A 359 14.14 -1.61 12.81
C GLU A 359 13.88 -0.94 11.45
N CYS A 360 14.76 -0.03 11.03
CA CYS A 360 14.68 0.60 9.71
C CYS A 360 14.81 -0.41 8.57
N ALA A 361 15.83 -1.29 8.63
CA ALA A 361 16.04 -2.32 7.62
C ALA A 361 14.86 -3.30 7.53
N MET A 362 14.28 -3.69 8.67
CA MET A 362 13.09 -4.55 8.71
C MET A 362 11.84 -3.88 8.17
N CYS A 363 11.65 -2.58 8.42
CA CYS A 363 10.56 -1.80 7.82
C CYS A 363 10.69 -1.77 6.29
N LEU A 364 11.88 -1.47 5.78
CA LEU A 364 12.16 -1.47 4.34
C LEU A 364 11.99 -2.87 3.74
N ARG A 365 12.48 -3.91 4.41
CA ARG A 365 12.28 -5.31 4.00
C ARG A 365 10.80 -5.61 3.82
N ALA A 366 9.99 -5.26 4.80
CA ALA A 366 8.57 -5.58 4.77
C ALA A 366 7.80 -4.86 3.64
N GLY A 367 8.31 -3.74 3.13
CA GLY A 367 7.74 -3.04 1.98
C GLY A 367 8.36 -3.40 0.63
N LEU A 368 9.63 -3.80 0.58
CA LEU A 368 10.40 -3.96 -0.67
C LEU A 368 10.77 -5.41 -1.01
N GLU A 369 10.66 -6.36 -0.08
CA GLU A 369 11.11 -7.75 -0.30
C GLU A 369 10.43 -8.41 -1.51
N GLY A 370 9.15 -8.11 -1.77
CA GLY A 370 8.45 -8.63 -2.94
C GLY A 370 9.12 -8.26 -4.26
N ILE A 371 9.46 -6.97 -4.45
CA ILE A 371 10.10 -6.49 -5.69
C ILE A 371 11.54 -6.96 -5.82
N PHE A 372 12.30 -7.04 -4.72
CA PHE A 372 13.65 -7.60 -4.75
C PHE A 372 13.63 -9.10 -5.04
N THR A 373 12.69 -9.85 -4.46
CA THR A 373 12.55 -11.30 -4.69
C THR A 373 12.19 -11.58 -6.14
N GLN A 374 11.30 -10.78 -6.73
CA GLN A 374 10.91 -10.94 -8.13
C GLN A 374 12.08 -10.75 -9.10
N HIS A 375 12.98 -9.80 -8.81
CA HIS A 375 14.08 -9.45 -9.72
C HIS A 375 15.37 -10.25 -9.48
N PHE A 376 15.77 -10.40 -8.21
CA PHE A 376 17.05 -11.03 -7.83
C PHE A 376 16.89 -12.47 -7.32
N GLY A 377 15.66 -12.92 -7.07
CA GLY A 377 15.37 -14.19 -6.42
C GLY A 377 15.43 -14.10 -4.88
N SER A 378 14.82 -15.08 -4.20
CA SER A 378 14.71 -15.07 -2.74
C SER A 378 16.03 -15.35 -2.01
N GLY A 379 17.03 -15.93 -2.70
CA GLY A 379 18.27 -16.39 -2.08
C GLY A 379 19.19 -15.28 -1.54
N ILE A 380 18.97 -14.03 -1.95
CA ILE A 380 19.81 -12.88 -1.59
C ILE A 380 19.19 -11.97 -0.51
N ILE A 381 17.91 -12.16 -0.22
CA ILE A 381 17.10 -11.20 0.57
C ILE A 381 17.63 -11.05 1.99
N ASP A 382 17.90 -12.16 2.69
CA ASP A 382 18.38 -12.10 4.07
C ASP A 382 19.72 -11.35 4.15
N GLN A 383 20.65 -11.69 3.26
CA GLN A 383 21.97 -11.06 3.22
C GLN A 383 21.90 -9.57 2.81
N LEU A 384 21.01 -9.20 1.89
CA LEU A 384 20.79 -7.81 1.48
C LEU A 384 20.34 -6.95 2.67
N PHE A 385 19.31 -7.39 3.40
CA PHE A 385 18.78 -6.61 4.51
C PHE A 385 19.66 -6.65 5.77
N ASP A 386 20.46 -7.70 5.95
CA ASP A 386 21.51 -7.72 6.99
C ASP A 386 22.64 -6.70 6.70
N ARG A 387 23.04 -6.53 5.43
CA ARG A 387 24.00 -5.50 5.02
C ARG A 387 23.41 -4.11 5.22
N LEU A 388 22.17 -3.89 4.76
CA LEU A 388 21.47 -2.63 4.94
C LEU A 388 21.39 -2.23 6.42
N SER A 389 21.05 -3.17 7.30
CA SER A 389 20.99 -2.90 8.74
C SER A 389 22.31 -2.37 9.29
N LYS A 390 23.45 -2.87 8.81
CA LYS A 390 24.79 -2.40 9.23
C LYS A 390 25.08 -1.01 8.67
N GLN A 391 24.82 -0.81 7.38
CA GLN A 391 25.05 0.48 6.72
C GLN A 391 24.19 1.61 7.30
N ILE A 392 22.94 1.33 7.68
CA ILE A 392 22.08 2.31 8.36
C ILE A 392 22.66 2.69 9.72
N MET A 393 23.20 1.73 10.48
CA MET A 393 23.84 2.04 11.77
C MET A 393 25.08 2.93 11.58
N GLU A 394 25.90 2.62 10.58
CA GLU A 394 27.09 3.42 10.22
C GLU A 394 26.73 4.83 9.75
N SER A 395 25.58 4.99 9.08
CA SER A 395 25.09 6.27 8.55
C SER A 395 24.10 6.99 9.48
N SER A 396 23.96 6.54 10.73
CA SER A 396 22.95 7.03 11.68
C SER A 396 23.00 8.55 11.89
N HIS A 397 24.19 9.13 12.05
CA HIS A 397 24.34 10.58 12.22
C HIS A 397 23.83 11.38 11.02
N GLN A 398 24.09 10.91 9.79
CA GLN A 398 23.59 11.55 8.57
C GLN A 398 22.06 11.49 8.51
N LEU A 399 21.49 10.30 8.76
CA LEU A 399 20.04 10.08 8.75
C LEU A 399 19.33 10.89 9.85
N GLU A 400 19.94 11.06 11.02
CA GLU A 400 19.39 11.90 12.09
C GLU A 400 19.40 13.38 11.72
N SER A 401 20.47 13.85 11.07
CA SER A 401 20.57 15.26 10.66
C SER A 401 19.54 15.64 9.58
N GLY A 402 19.21 14.71 8.68
CA GLY A 402 18.24 14.91 7.60
C GLY A 402 16.77 14.94 8.03
N ASN A 403 16.44 14.64 9.28
CA ASN A 403 15.05 14.59 9.76
C ASN A 403 14.49 15.96 10.22
N LYS A 404 15.34 16.98 10.39
CA LYS A 404 14.98 18.22 11.10
C LYS A 404 13.93 19.09 10.41
N GLU A 405 13.71 18.90 9.12
CA GLU A 405 12.83 19.74 8.30
C GLU A 405 11.45 19.12 8.03
N GLY A 406 11.17 17.95 8.62
CA GLY A 406 9.95 17.20 8.41
C GLY A 406 10.01 16.38 7.11
N THR A 407 9.82 15.07 7.20
CA THR A 407 9.96 14.14 6.07
C THR A 407 8.64 13.49 5.65
N LEU A 408 7.54 13.92 6.27
CA LEU A 408 6.18 13.49 5.97
C LEU A 408 5.36 14.70 5.54
N LEU A 409 4.73 14.65 4.37
CA LEU A 409 3.78 15.67 3.93
C LEU A 409 2.35 15.25 4.29
N PHE A 410 1.69 16.09 5.07
CA PHE A 410 0.27 16.04 5.36
C PHE A 410 -0.47 16.95 4.39
N VAL A 411 -1.42 16.40 3.63
CA VAL A 411 -2.24 17.16 2.67
C VAL A 411 -3.72 16.89 2.90
N VAL A 412 -4.53 17.95 2.92
CA VAL A 412 -6.00 17.88 2.89
C VAL A 412 -6.47 18.53 1.61
N VAL A 413 -7.23 17.78 0.82
CA VAL A 413 -7.82 18.22 -0.43
C VAL A 413 -9.34 18.10 -0.33
N ARG A 414 -10.08 19.02 -0.95
CA ARG A 414 -11.55 18.97 -1.03
C ARG A 414 -12.02 19.08 -2.47
N ARG A 415 -13.09 18.35 -2.81
CA ARG A 415 -13.78 18.50 -4.10
C ARG A 415 -14.60 19.80 -4.10
N LYS A 416 -14.38 20.64 -5.12
CA LYS A 416 -15.10 21.90 -5.33
C LYS A 416 -16.60 21.67 -5.50
#